data_AF-A0A1Q9VYH7-F1
#
_entry.id   AF-A0A1Q9VYH7-F1
#
_cell.length_a   1.000
_cell.length_b   1.000
_cell.length_c   1.000
_cell.angle_alpha   90.00
_cell.angle_beta   90.00
_cell.angle_gamma   90.00
#
_symmetry.space_group_name_H-M   'P 1'
#
loop_
_entity.id
_entity.type
_entity.pdbx_description
1 polymer ?
#
loop_
_entity_poly.entity_id
_entity_poly.type
_entity_poly.pdbx_seq_one_letter_code
_entity_poly.pdbx_strand_id
1 'polypeptide(L)'
;MVVRSLPNPDGRHWRHGVLVYGSGIARVYKLRSVRPESDLQLSRHHTEITDRRPITRRESAFLEADLHVMTLLDGQKTWEVALDDAGDTALVSWLESAPSERMVRSDMRMARKRGIR
;
A
#
# COMPACT_ATOMS: atom_id res chain seq x y z
N MET A 1 5.63 10.16 2.78
CA MET A 1 5.67 8.69 2.96
C MET A 1 7.04 8.13 2.57
N VAL A 2 7.53 7.16 3.35
CA VAL A 2 8.63 6.27 2.96
C VAL A 2 8.16 4.81 2.97
N VAL A 3 8.82 3.95 2.20
CA VAL A 3 8.48 2.53 2.10
C VAL A 3 9.73 1.66 2.12
N ARG A 4 9.60 0.43 2.65
CA ARG A 4 10.58 -0.64 2.49
C ARG A 4 9.91 -1.99 2.34
N SER A 5 10.57 -2.93 1.66
CA SER A 5 10.18 -4.33 1.66
C SER A 5 10.63 -5.02 2.95
N LEU A 6 9.99 -6.11 3.32
CA LEU A 6 10.50 -7.07 4.29
C LEU A 6 10.80 -8.42 3.61
N PRO A 7 11.72 -9.23 4.18
CA PRO A 7 12.51 -8.96 5.38
C PRO A 7 13.64 -7.96 5.11
N ASN A 8 13.94 -7.09 6.09
CA ASN A 8 15.12 -6.22 6.08
C ASN A 8 15.56 -5.93 7.53
N PRO A 9 16.86 -5.69 7.77
CA PRO A 9 17.32 -5.25 9.08
C PRO A 9 16.67 -3.93 9.52
N ASP A 10 16.56 -3.72 10.82
CA ASP A 10 16.02 -2.49 11.41
C ASP A 10 16.72 -1.22 10.85
N GLY A 11 15.91 -0.20 10.55
CA GLY A 11 16.37 1.09 10.02
C GLY A 11 17.04 1.07 8.65
N ARG A 12 16.96 -0.02 7.87
CA ARG A 12 17.55 -0.08 6.51
C ARG A 12 16.49 -0.10 5.40
N HIS A 13 16.96 0.26 4.20
CA HIS A 13 16.24 0.16 2.92
C HIS A 13 14.97 1.01 2.75
N TRP A 14 14.72 1.96 3.65
CA TRP A 14 13.70 2.99 3.47
C TRP A 14 13.92 3.82 2.20
N ARG A 15 12.85 4.07 1.45
CA ARG A 15 12.84 4.88 0.23
C ARG A 15 11.64 5.82 0.24
N HIS A 16 11.88 7.10 0.00
CA HIS A 16 10.81 8.06 -0.25
C HIS A 16 10.02 7.64 -1.49
N GLY A 17 8.71 7.78 -1.39
CA GLY A 17 7.81 7.49 -2.49
C GLY A 17 6.45 8.13 -2.32
N VAL A 18 5.66 8.04 -3.38
CA VAL A 18 4.28 8.51 -3.43
C VAL A 18 3.38 7.29 -3.59
N LEU A 19 2.31 7.25 -2.79
CA LEU A 19 1.25 6.26 -2.89
C LEU A 19 0.08 6.89 -3.66
N VAL A 20 -0.31 6.29 -4.77
CA VAL A 20 -1.40 6.75 -5.64
C VAL A 20 -2.53 5.72 -5.59
N TYR A 21 -3.68 6.11 -5.08
CA TYR A 21 -4.85 5.24 -4.94
C TYR A 21 -5.64 5.17 -6.24
N GLY A 22 -5.82 3.94 -6.76
CA GLY A 22 -6.76 3.63 -7.83
C GLY A 22 -7.98 2.88 -7.29
N SER A 23 -8.94 2.53 -8.16
CA SER A 23 -10.17 1.86 -7.73
C SER A 23 -9.95 0.47 -7.13
N GLY A 24 -9.02 -0.33 -7.65
CA GLY A 24 -8.70 -1.67 -7.13
C GLY A 24 -7.23 -1.89 -6.80
N ILE A 25 -6.35 -1.03 -7.31
CA ILE A 25 -4.91 -1.13 -7.14
C ILE A 25 -4.38 0.23 -6.67
N ALA A 26 -3.63 0.23 -5.57
CA ALA A 26 -2.80 1.37 -5.20
C ALA A 26 -1.38 1.15 -5.71
N ARG A 27 -0.74 2.21 -6.21
CA ARG A 27 0.60 2.15 -6.81
C ARG A 27 1.56 2.98 -6.00
N VAL A 28 2.75 2.43 -5.76
CA VAL A 28 3.86 3.16 -5.12
C VAL A 28 4.92 3.45 -6.15
N TYR A 29 5.33 4.71 -6.22
CA TYR A 29 6.44 5.20 -7.04
C TYR A 29 7.53 5.73 -6.11
N LYS A 30 8.72 5.12 -6.13
CA LYS A 30 9.88 5.57 -5.35
C LYS A 30 10.51 6.75 -6.08
N LEU A 31 10.83 7.83 -5.36
CA LEU A 31 11.31 9.09 -5.97
C LEU A 31 12.63 8.97 -6.73
N ARG A 32 13.44 7.96 -6.42
CA ARG A 32 14.73 7.69 -7.10
C ARG A 32 14.67 6.50 -8.06
N SER A 33 13.48 6.02 -8.39
CA SER A 33 13.31 4.98 -9.41
C SER A 33 13.26 5.62 -10.79
N VAL A 34 13.98 5.02 -11.75
CA VAL A 34 13.94 5.42 -13.17
C VAL A 34 12.95 4.57 -13.98
N ARG A 35 12.21 3.68 -13.30
CA ARG A 35 11.23 2.82 -13.95
C ARG A 35 10.01 3.66 -14.36
N PRO A 36 9.54 3.55 -15.61
CA PRO A 36 8.27 4.17 -16.03
C PRO A 36 7.06 3.59 -15.29
N GLU A 37 7.18 2.34 -14.84
CA GLU A 37 6.15 1.61 -14.11
C GLU A 37 6.26 1.83 -12.60
N SER A 38 5.18 1.50 -11.87
CA SER A 38 5.17 1.52 -10.40
C SER A 38 6.19 0.55 -9.81
N ASP A 39 6.88 0.95 -8.74
CA ASP A 39 7.81 0.07 -8.01
C ASP A 39 7.11 -1.02 -7.20
N LEU A 40 5.86 -0.78 -6.81
CA LEU A 40 4.99 -1.69 -6.07
C LEU A 40 3.53 -1.42 -6.44
N GLN A 41 2.74 -2.48 -6.45
CA GLN A 41 1.30 -2.45 -6.55
C GLN A 41 0.71 -3.18 -5.34
N LEU A 42 -0.33 -2.60 -4.74
CA LEU A 42 -1.09 -3.17 -3.65
C LEU A 42 -2.50 -3.46 -4.16
N SER A 43 -2.97 -4.70 -4.00
CA SER A 43 -4.35 -5.06 -4.33
C SER A 43 -5.28 -4.70 -3.19
N ARG A 44 -6.31 -3.88 -3.44
CA ARG A 44 -7.29 -3.52 -2.41
C ARG A 44 -7.94 -4.73 -1.75
N HIS A 45 -8.13 -5.82 -2.51
CA HIS A 45 -8.82 -7.01 -2.03
C HIS A 45 -7.90 -8.03 -1.34
N HIS A 46 -6.58 -7.91 -1.50
CA HIS A 46 -5.63 -8.88 -0.93
C HIS A 46 -4.63 -8.25 0.04
N THR A 47 -4.58 -6.92 0.11
CA THR A 47 -3.71 -6.20 1.02
C THR A 47 -4.36 -6.13 2.40
N GLU A 48 -3.64 -6.60 3.41
CA GLU A 48 -4.03 -6.53 4.81
C GLU A 48 -3.05 -5.66 5.59
N ILE A 49 -3.58 -4.91 6.56
CA ILE A 49 -2.75 -4.22 7.55
C ILE A 49 -2.55 -5.20 8.71
N THR A 50 -1.31 -5.64 8.92
CA THR A 50 -1.00 -6.67 9.92
C THR A 50 -0.40 -6.13 11.21
N ASP A 51 0.17 -4.92 11.18
CA ASP A 51 0.77 -4.29 12.36
C ASP A 51 0.82 -2.76 12.21
N ARG A 52 0.88 -2.06 13.35
CA ARG A 52 1.16 -0.63 13.46
C ARG A 52 2.13 -0.41 14.62
N ARG A 53 3.20 0.33 14.38
CA ARG A 53 4.22 0.63 15.39
C ARG A 53 4.76 2.05 15.26
N PRO A 54 5.26 2.66 16.35
CA PRO A 54 6.04 3.88 16.25
C PRO A 54 7.35 3.62 15.48
N ILE A 55 7.95 4.69 14.95
CA ILE A 55 9.31 4.65 14.41
C ILE A 55 10.32 4.30 15.51
N THR A 56 11.35 3.53 15.18
CA THR A 56 12.42 3.22 16.15
C THR A 56 13.37 4.40 16.32
N ARG A 57 14.17 4.39 17.40
CA ARG A 57 15.23 5.39 17.61
C ARG A 57 16.25 5.45 16.46
N ARG A 58 16.47 4.34 15.76
CA ARG A 58 17.36 4.30 14.59
C ARG A 58 16.70 4.98 13.39
N GLU A 59 15.41 4.75 13.21
CA GLU A 59 14.61 5.32 12.13
C GLU A 59 14.39 6.83 12.31
N SER A 60 14.24 7.31 13.56
CA SER A 60 14.08 8.74 13.87
C SER A 60 15.29 9.62 13.48
N ALA A 61 16.43 9.02 13.11
CA ALA A 61 17.57 9.76 12.58
C ALA A 61 17.33 10.28 11.15
N PHE A 62 16.31 9.76 10.45
CA PHE A 62 16.02 10.12 9.06
C PHE A 62 14.52 10.07 8.69
N LEU A 63 13.64 9.60 9.58
CA LEU A 63 12.19 9.72 9.46
C LEU A 63 11.68 10.88 10.32
N GLU A 64 10.66 11.56 9.81
CA GLU A 64 9.96 12.64 10.51
C GLU A 64 9.22 12.08 11.74
N ALA A 65 9.13 12.88 12.80
CA ALA A 65 8.69 12.42 14.12
C ALA A 65 7.18 12.16 14.23
N ASP A 66 6.40 12.73 13.32
CA ASP A 66 4.97 12.56 13.17
C ASP A 66 4.58 11.31 12.35
N LEU A 67 5.57 10.57 11.83
CA LEU A 67 5.32 9.33 11.11
C LEU A 67 5.23 8.14 12.07
N HIS A 68 4.33 7.21 11.74
CA HIS A 68 4.31 5.85 12.28
C HIS A 68 4.42 4.84 11.16
N VAL A 69 4.79 3.61 11.50
CA VAL A 69 4.99 2.52 10.54
C VAL A 69 3.78 1.59 10.55
N MET A 70 3.24 1.33 9.37
CA MET A 70 2.25 0.29 9.13
C MET A 70 2.88 -0.86 8.36
N THR A 71 2.59 -2.10 8.78
CA THR A 71 2.97 -3.31 8.06
C THR A 71 1.83 -3.76 7.16
N LEU A 72 2.12 -3.93 5.88
CA LEU A 72 1.19 -4.36 4.85
C LEU A 72 1.59 -5.75 4.35
N LEU A 73 0.64 -6.66 4.29
CA LEU A 73 0.78 -7.96 3.65
C LEU A 73 -0.06 -7.98 2.37
N ASP A 74 0.58 -8.21 1.22
CA ASP A 74 -0.12 -8.41 -0.06
C ASP A 74 0.31 -9.77 -0.64
N GLY A 75 -0.55 -10.77 -0.47
CA GLY A 75 -0.24 -12.17 -0.79
C GLY A 75 0.89 -12.74 0.07
N GLN A 76 2.10 -12.80 -0.47
CA GLN A 76 3.30 -13.31 0.23
C GLN A 76 4.37 -12.23 0.44
N LYS A 77 4.08 -10.99 0.02
CA LYS A 77 5.01 -9.88 0.13
C LYS A 77 4.62 -9.01 1.31
N THR A 78 5.56 -8.78 2.19
CA THR A 78 5.38 -7.87 3.33
C THR A 78 6.13 -6.57 3.06
N TRP A 79 5.48 -5.47 3.37
CA TRP A 79 6.01 -4.13 3.24
C TRP A 79 5.80 -3.38 4.54
N GLU A 80 6.69 -2.43 4.81
CA GLU A 80 6.43 -1.39 5.79
C GLU A 80 6.35 -0.06 5.07
N VAL A 81 5.35 0.74 5.44
CA VAL A 81 5.18 2.13 5.01
C VAL A 81 5.19 3.02 6.24
N ALA A 82 5.95 4.12 6.20
CA ALA A 82 5.88 5.16 7.22
C ALA A 82 5.15 6.38 6.65
N LEU A 83 4.15 6.83 7.39
CA LEU A 83 3.12 7.78 6.99
C LEU A 83 2.59 8.49 8.24
N ASP A 84 1.99 9.65 8.03
CA ASP A 84 1.30 10.43 9.05
C ASP A 84 -0.14 9.93 9.24
N ASP A 85 -0.87 10.53 10.19
CA ASP A 85 -2.27 10.18 10.47
C ASP A 85 -3.18 10.34 9.24
N ALA A 86 -2.90 11.34 8.38
CA ALA A 86 -3.64 11.56 7.15
C ALA A 86 -3.40 10.42 6.14
N GLY A 87 -2.15 9.98 5.99
CA GLY A 87 -1.79 8.83 5.17
C GLY A 87 -2.39 7.52 5.67
N ASP A 88 -2.48 7.31 7.00
CA ASP A 88 -3.07 6.09 7.59
C ASP A 88 -4.55 6.07 7.26
N THR A 89 -5.23 7.18 7.56
CA THR A 89 -6.64 7.37 7.27
C THR A 89 -6.93 7.15 5.79
N ALA A 90 -6.12 7.70 4.88
CA ALA A 90 -6.29 7.51 3.45
C ALA A 90 -6.12 6.05 3.02
N LEU A 91 -5.11 5.35 3.55
CA LEU A 91 -4.85 3.95 3.24
C LEU A 91 -5.97 3.03 3.76
N VAL A 92 -6.39 3.23 5.00
CA VAL A 92 -7.51 2.49 5.59
C VAL A 92 -8.80 2.75 4.82
N SER A 93 -9.13 4.01 4.58
CA SER A 93 -10.35 4.37 3.83
C SER A 93 -10.37 3.74 2.44
N TRP A 94 -9.21 3.69 1.76
CA TRP A 94 -9.09 3.03 0.47
C TRP A 94 -9.32 1.51 0.56
N LEU A 95 -8.71 0.82 1.53
CA LEU A 95 -8.90 -0.62 1.75
C LEU A 95 -10.37 -0.95 2.04
N GLU A 96 -10.99 -0.20 2.95
CA GLU A 96 -12.40 -0.39 3.36
C GLU A 96 -13.41 0.01 2.29
N SER A 97 -13.01 0.81 1.29
CA SER A 97 -13.87 1.17 0.15
C SER A 97 -14.11 -0.01 -0.82
N ALA A 98 -13.65 -1.22 -0.51
CA ALA A 98 -13.87 -2.41 -1.33
C ALA A 98 -15.34 -2.83 -1.37
N PRO A 99 -15.99 -2.88 -2.56
CA PRO A 99 -17.25 -3.57 -2.70
C PRO A 99 -17.04 -5.05 -2.42
N SER A 100 -17.99 -5.69 -1.73
CA SER A 100 -17.90 -7.11 -1.38
C SER A 100 -17.50 -7.99 -2.58
N GLU A 101 -16.64 -8.99 -2.38
CA GLU A 101 -16.16 -9.87 -3.46
C GLU A 101 -17.30 -10.49 -4.29
N ARG A 102 -18.45 -10.74 -3.64
CA ARG A 102 -19.67 -11.22 -4.29
C ARG A 102 -20.20 -10.25 -5.35
N MET A 103 -20.19 -8.95 -5.02
CA MET A 103 -20.65 -7.88 -5.90
C MET A 103 -19.71 -7.69 -7.10
N VAL A 104 -18.39 -7.79 -6.87
CA VAL A 104 -17.38 -7.77 -7.95
C VAL A 104 -17.57 -8.94 -8.91
N ARG A 105 -17.86 -10.15 -8.41
CA ARG A 105 -18.10 -11.33 -9.24
C ARG A 105 -19.40 -11.21 -10.06
N SER A 106 -20.46 -10.63 -9.51
CA SER A 106 -21.69 -10.36 -10.27
C SER A 106 -21.44 -9.34 -11.37
N ASP A 107 -20.72 -8.27 -11.09
CA ASP A 107 -20.42 -7.22 -12.08
C ASP A 107 -19.56 -7.74 -13.23
N MET A 108 -18.51 -8.52 -12.94
CA MET A 108 -17.67 -9.17 -13.95
C MET A 108 -18.50 -10.11 -14.85
N ARG A 109 -19.42 -10.89 -14.26
CA ARG A 109 -20.34 -11.76 -15.02
C ARG A 109 -21.30 -10.95 -15.90
N MET A 110 -21.80 -9.82 -15.41
CA MET A 110 -22.73 -8.96 -16.16
C MET A 110 -22.04 -8.20 -17.29
N ALA A 111 -20.82 -7.69 -17.08
CA ALA A 111 -20.02 -7.05 -18.11
C ALA A 111 -19.71 -8.02 -19.27
N ARG A 112 -19.37 -9.28 -18.96
CA ARG A 112 -19.09 -10.32 -19.96
C ARG A 112 -20.32 -10.71 -20.78
N LYS A 113 -21.53 -10.64 -20.22
CA LYS A 113 -22.79 -10.86 -20.96
C LYS A 113 -23.15 -9.72 -21.90
N ARG A 114 -22.69 -8.49 -21.63
CA ARG A 114 -23.00 -7.30 -22.43
C ARG A 114 -22.06 -7.09 -23.62
N GLY A 115 -20.85 -7.65 -23.58
CA GLY A 115 -19.86 -7.57 -24.68
C GLY A 115 -20.03 -8.62 -25.78
N ILE A 116 -21.10 -9.43 -25.75
CA ILE A 116 -21.44 -10.39 -26.80
C ILE A 116 -22.71 -9.85 -27.49
N ARG A 117 -22.52 -8.92 -28.43
CA ARG A 117 -23.54 -8.53 -29.41
C ARG A 117 -22.89 -7.94 -30.65
#